data_AF-A0A842HSC0-F1
#
_entry.id   AF-A0A842HSC0-F1
#
_cell.length_a   1.000
_cell.length_b   1.000
_cell.length_c   1.000
_cell.angle_alpha   90.00
_cell.angle_beta   90.00
_cell.angle_gamma   90.00
#
_symmetry.space_group_name_H-M   'P 1'
#
loop_
_entity.id
_entity.type
_entity.pdbx_description
1 polymer ?
#
loop_
_entity_poly.entity_id
_entity_poly.type
_entity_poly.pdbx_seq_one_letter_code
_entity_poly.pdbx_strand_id
1 'polypeptide(L)' 'MESKQTAANYSTQIYAQLKKSSKYYGQTSPGALFPVSIGGHGDYVVHGTQNDYRLRDVWLWVLDTESDLKIRLN' A
#
# COMPACT_ATOMS: atom_id res chain seq x y z
N MET A 1 -16.87 -14.02 -34.52
CA MET A 1 -15.88 -14.20 -33.45
C MET A 1 -15.85 -12.89 -32.68
N GLU A 2 -16.59 -12.80 -31.58
CA GLU A 2 -16.64 -11.59 -30.75
C GLU A 2 -15.40 -11.56 -29.85
N SER A 3 -14.56 -10.54 -30.04
CA SER A 3 -13.43 -10.25 -29.20
C SER A 3 -13.93 -9.77 -27.83
N LYS A 4 -13.74 -10.59 -26.80
CA LYS A 4 -13.95 -10.18 -25.41
C LYS A 4 -12.93 -9.10 -25.05
N GLN A 5 -13.38 -7.85 -24.98
CA GLN A 5 -12.61 -6.75 -24.44
C GLN A 5 -12.36 -7.02 -22.96
N THR A 6 -11.17 -7.51 -22.61
CA THR A 6 -10.76 -7.71 -21.22
C THR A 6 -10.36 -6.32 -20.71
N ALA A 7 -11.22 -5.68 -19.92
CA ALA A 7 -10.85 -4.46 -19.21
C ALA A 7 -9.63 -4.78 -18.35
N ALA A 8 -8.46 -4.27 -18.73
CA ALA A 8 -7.29 -4.31 -17.87
C ALA A 8 -7.66 -3.54 -16.61
N ASN A 9 -7.85 -4.25 -15.50
CA ASN A 9 -8.01 -3.65 -14.20
C ASN A 9 -6.66 -3.02 -13.82
N TYR A 10 -6.45 -1.77 -14.20
CA TYR A 10 -5.31 -0.96 -13.76
C TYR A 10 -5.55 -0.51 -12.31
N SER A 11 -5.71 -1.46 -11.37
CA SER A 11 -5.64 -1.12 -9.96
C SER A 11 -4.16 -0.84 -9.66
N THR A 12 -3.78 0.43 -9.63
CA THR A 12 -2.46 0.83 -9.13
C THR A 12 -2.31 0.33 -7.70
N GLN A 13 -1.41 -0.63 -7.49
CA GLN A 13 -1.17 -1.21 -6.18
C GLN A 13 -0.50 -0.16 -5.27
N ILE A 14 -1.09 0.06 -4.10
CA ILE A 14 -0.51 0.91 -3.05
C ILE A 14 0.30 0.01 -2.11
N TYR A 15 1.45 0.52 -1.67
CA TYR A 15 2.31 -0.13 -0.69
C TYR A 15 2.43 0.73 0.55
N ALA A 16 2.60 0.10 1.70
CA ALA A 16 2.87 0.75 2.96
C ALA A 16 4.25 0.38 3.50
N GLN A 17 4.81 1.30 4.26
CA GLN A 17 6.02 1.12 5.06
C GLN A 17 5.72 1.56 6.48
N LEU A 18 6.00 0.73 7.48
CA LEU A 18 5.81 1.11 8.88
C LEU A 18 6.78 2.23 9.28
N LYS A 19 6.23 3.31 9.85
CA LYS A 19 7.04 4.37 10.45
C LYS A 19 7.70 3.86 11.72
N LYS A 20 8.88 4.40 12.06
CA LYS A 20 9.55 4.13 13.34
C LYS A 20 8.70 4.49 14.56
N SER A 21 7.80 5.47 14.42
CA SER A 21 6.88 5.92 15.47
C SER A 21 5.62 5.05 15.61
N SER A 22 5.41 4.08 14.72
CA SER A 22 4.25 3.20 14.77
C SER A 22 4.38 2.20 15.92
N LYS A 23 3.27 1.92 16.62
CA LYS A 23 3.23 0.84 17.61
C LYS A 23 3.46 -0.55 17.00
N TYR A 24 3.35 -0.67 15.67
CA TYR A 24 3.58 -1.90 14.92
C TYR A 24 5.01 -2.00 14.37
N TYR A 25 5.85 -1.00 14.61
CA TYR A 25 7.25 -1.01 14.16
C TYR A 25 7.97 -2.26 14.66
N GLY A 26 8.68 -2.97 13.76
CA GLY A 26 9.34 -4.24 14.04
C GLY A 26 8.58 -5.49 13.60
N GLN A 27 7.30 -5.37 13.20
CA GLN A 27 6.56 -6.49 12.58
C GLN A 27 7.05 -6.84 11.18
N THR A 28 7.69 -5.88 10.51
CA THR A 28 8.37 -6.07 9.22
C THR A 28 9.82 -5.64 9.32
N SER A 29 10.65 -6.11 8.39
CA SER A 29 12.04 -5.64 8.29
C SER A 29 12.08 -4.12 8.12
N PRO A 30 13.06 -3.42 8.72
CA PRO A 30 13.20 -1.98 8.54
C PRO A 30 13.27 -1.60 7.06
N GLY A 31 12.37 -0.73 6.60
CA GLY A 31 12.34 -0.34 5.18
C GLY A 31 11.41 -1.17 4.30
N ALA A 32 10.86 -2.28 4.79
CA ALA A 32 10.03 -3.18 4.00
C ALA A 32 8.76 -2.49 3.51
N LEU A 33 8.46 -2.70 2.23
CA LEU A 33 7.19 -2.35 1.61
C LEU A 33 6.28 -3.58 1.59
N PHE A 34 5.01 -3.38 1.89
CA PHE A 34 3.99 -4.43 1.80
C PHE A 34 2.72 -3.89 1.14
N PRO A 35 2.02 -4.70 0.34
CA PRO A 35 0.82 -4.26 -0.35
C PRO A 35 -0.29 -3.94 0.65
N VAL A 36 -1.01 -2.86 0.38
CA VAL A 36 -2.17 -2.43 1.17
C VAL A 36 -3.30 -1.97 0.26
N SER A 37 -4.51 -1.95 0.80
CA SER A 37 -5.63 -1.17 0.25
C SER A 37 -6.02 -0.06 1.22
N ILE A 38 -6.66 0.99 0.71
CA ILE A 38 -7.16 2.11 1.51
C ILE A 38 -8.68 2.11 1.40
N GLY A 39 -9.38 2.15 2.53
CA GLY A 39 -10.83 2.14 2.54
C GLY A 39 -11.44 2.29 3.93
N GLY A 40 -12.77 2.37 3.97
CA GLY A 40 -13.53 2.43 5.21
C GLY A 40 -13.57 3.81 5.88
N HIS A 41 -14.02 3.81 7.14
CA HIS A 41 -14.18 5.00 7.96
C HIS A 41 -13.53 4.79 9.34
N GLY A 42 -13.05 5.87 9.95
CA GLY A 42 -12.41 5.86 11.27
C GLY A 42 -10.88 5.95 11.18
N ASP A 43 -10.21 5.47 12.22
CA ASP A 43 -8.75 5.65 12.35
C ASP A 43 -7.94 4.64 11.52
N TYR A 44 -8.44 3.42 11.34
CA TYR A 44 -7.71 2.27 10.77
C TYR A 44 -8.16 1.99 9.33
N VAL A 45 -7.82 2.91 8.43
CA VAL A 45 -8.26 2.90 7.02
C VAL A 45 -7.24 2.30 6.05
N VAL A 46 -6.09 1.85 6.55
CA VAL A 46 -5.04 1.22 5.74
C VAL A 46 -5.06 -0.28 6.03
N HIS A 47 -5.53 -1.07 5.07
CA HIS A 47 -5.71 -2.51 5.23
C HIS A 47 -4.50 -3.25 4.65
N GLY A 48 -3.72 -3.89 5.52
CA GLY A 48 -2.67 -4.84 5.12
C GLY A 48 -3.17 -6.27 5.16
N THR A 49 -2.27 -7.21 4.89
CA THR A 49 -2.61 -8.65 4.89
C THR A 49 -2.92 -9.19 6.30
N GLN A 50 -2.26 -8.67 7.34
CA GLN A 50 -2.35 -9.21 8.71
C GLN A 50 -2.93 -8.22 9.73
N ASN A 51 -2.80 -6.91 9.49
CA ASN A 51 -3.27 -5.88 10.40
C ASN A 51 -3.84 -4.71 9.60
N ASP A 52 -4.75 -3.98 10.24
CA ASP A 52 -5.16 -2.65 9.81
C ASP A 52 -4.33 -1.59 10.53
N TYR A 53 -4.01 -0.53 9.82
CA TYR A 53 -3.14 0.56 10.28
C TYR A 53 -3.83 1.90 10.12
N ARG A 54 -3.37 2.89 10.90
CA ARG A 54 -3.74 4.28 10.70
C ARG A 54 -2.83 4.92 9.66
N LEU A 55 -3.33 5.92 8.93
CA LEU A 55 -2.48 6.72 8.01
C LEU A 55 -1.26 7.32 8.72
N ARG A 56 -1.38 7.68 10.00
CA ARG A 56 -0.26 8.21 10.79
C ARG A 56 0.85 7.18 11.05
N ASP A 57 0.53 5.88 11.02
CA ASP A 57 1.43 4.78 11.40
C ASP A 57 2.30 4.31 10.22
N VAL A 58 1.96 4.68 8.98
CA VAL A 58 2.63 4.21 7.75
C VAL A 58 3.00 5.36 6.80
N TRP A 59 4.06 5.16 6.04
CA TRP A 59 4.25 5.88 4.76
C TRP A 59 3.57 5.10 3.65
N LEU A 60 2.92 5.79 2.73
CA LEU A 60 2.29 5.20 1.56
C LEU A 60 3.15 5.44 0.32
N TRP A 61 3.18 4.44 -0.56
CA TRP A 61 4.05 4.40 -1.73
C TRP A 61 3.31 3.83 -2.93
N VAL A 62 3.69 4.31 -4.11
CA VAL A 62 3.45 3.63 -5.38
C VAL A 62 4.80 3.23 -5.95
N LEU A 63 4.86 2.04 -6.54
CA LEU A 63 6.03 1.56 -7.27
C LEU A 63 5.78 1.76 -8.76
N ASP A 64 6.67 2.47 -9.42
CA ASP A 64 6.74 2.51 -10.87
C ASP A 64 7.55 1.31 -11.34
N THR A 65 6.85 0.32 -11.90
CA THR A 65 7.48 -0.93 -12.36
C THR A 65 8.33 -0.74 -13.60
N GLU A 66 8.17 0.36 -14.35
CA GLU A 66 8.96 0.63 -15.56
C GLU A 66 10.29 1.29 -15.22
N SER A 67 10.31 2.13 -14.18
CA SER A 67 11.49 2.93 -13.80
C SER A 67 12.19 2.48 -12.50
N ASP A 68 11.69 1.45 -11.81
CA ASP A 68 12.15 1.00 -10.48
C ASP A 68 12.14 2.12 -9.42
N LEU A 69 11.37 3.18 -9.67
CA LEU A 69 11.21 4.29 -8.75
C LEU A 69 10.08 3.99 -7.75
N LYS A 70 10.30 4.39 -6.50
CA LYS A 70 9.25 4.45 -5.49
C LYS A 70 8.88 5.90 -5.21
N ILE A 71 7.59 6.21 -5.35
CA ILE A 71 7.04 7.54 -5.11
C ILE A 71 6.29 7.49 -3.79
N ARG A 72 6.69 8.34 -2.85
CA ARG A 72 5.94 8.50 -1.59
C ARG A 72 4.72 9.36 -1.84
N LEU A 73 3.56 8.89 -1.42
CA LEU A 73 2.33 9.68 -1.42
C LEU A 73 2.33 10.60 -0.19
N ASN A 74 2.15 11.90 -0.40
CA ASN A 74 2.18 12.96 0.61
C ASN A 74 0.82 13.61 0.82
#